data_AF-A0A2R5EV93-F1
#
_entry.id   AF-A0A2R5EV93-F1
#
_cell.length_a   1.000
_cell.length_b   1.000
_cell.length_c   1.000
_cell.angle_alpha   90.00
_cell.angle_beta   90.00
_cell.angle_gamma   90.00
#
_symmetry.space_group_name_H-M   'P 1'
#
loop_
_entity.id
_entity.type
_entity.pdbx_description
1 polymer ?
#
loop_
_entity_poly.entity_id
_entity_poly.type
_entity_poly.pdbx_seq_one_letter_code
_entity_poly.pdbx_strand_id
1 'polypeptide(L)'
;MTSATLNLDTLAVRMMLTSHGDALFFADPDSLREWTGLELKHRLFAWHEPSFYGTELEVVKVGELEAVLLPAEEVISFFASGPLLAHIEWKWEDDAARLASLAPLLGECLEKGLYAPDLAAYRSGSLHWSWDAAAALATFGQARRDELD
;
A
#
# COMPACT_ATOMS: atom_id res chain seq x y z
N MET A 1 -4.99 -14.42 27.84
CA MET A 1 -5.45 -15.62 27.10
C MET A 1 -4.83 -15.54 25.73
N THR A 2 -3.88 -16.43 25.43
CA THR A 2 -3.15 -16.42 24.15
C THR A 2 -4.02 -17.14 23.12
N SER A 3 -4.80 -16.40 22.34
CA SER A 3 -5.51 -16.99 21.19
C SER A 3 -4.46 -17.42 20.18
N ALA A 4 -4.29 -18.73 19.99
CA ALA A 4 -3.46 -19.26 18.92
C ALA A 4 -4.19 -19.01 17.60
N THR A 5 -3.72 -18.02 16.83
CA THR A 5 -4.20 -17.79 15.46
C THR A 5 -3.73 -18.96 14.60
N LEU A 6 -4.66 -19.83 14.22
CA LEU A 6 -4.41 -20.88 13.23
C LEU A 6 -4.39 -20.21 11.84
N ASN A 7 -3.19 -20.01 11.29
CA ASN A 7 -3.03 -19.63 9.90
C ASN A 7 -3.29 -20.86 9.03
N LEU A 8 -4.29 -20.77 8.14
CA LEU A 8 -4.67 -21.88 7.25
C LEU A 8 -3.80 -21.90 5.99
N ASP A 9 -3.31 -20.73 5.58
CA ASP A 9 -2.46 -20.54 4.39
C ASP A 9 -1.40 -19.47 4.68
N THR A 10 -0.25 -19.58 4.01
CA THR A 10 0.78 -18.54 3.98
C THR A 10 0.95 -18.04 2.56
N LEU A 11 0.85 -16.73 2.35
CA LEU A 11 0.96 -16.12 1.04
C LEU A 11 2.08 -15.07 1.04
N ALA A 12 3.12 -15.32 0.24
CA ALA A 12 4.15 -14.34 -0.06
C ALA A 12 3.70 -13.48 -1.23
N VAL A 13 3.64 -12.17 -1.01
CA VAL A 13 3.17 -11.18 -1.98
C VAL A 13 4.29 -10.18 -2.24
N ARG A 14 4.61 -10.03 -3.52
CA ARG A 14 5.50 -9.00 -4.02
C ARG A 14 4.69 -7.88 -4.66
N MET A 15 5.27 -6.70 -4.62
CA MET A 15 4.70 -5.49 -5.20
C MET A 15 5.76 -4.77 -6.01
N MET A 16 5.38 -4.21 -7.15
CA MET A 16 6.17 -3.22 -7.88
C MET A 16 5.35 -1.96 -8.10
N LEU A 17 6.00 -0.80 -8.08
CA LEU A 17 5.39 0.47 -8.44
C LEU A 17 5.69 0.82 -9.91
N THR A 18 4.70 1.30 -10.63
CA THR A 18 4.89 1.87 -11.97
C THR A 18 5.50 3.27 -11.87
N SER A 19 5.94 3.82 -13.01
CA SER A 19 6.37 5.23 -13.09
C SER A 19 5.27 6.23 -12.75
N HIS A 20 4.01 5.80 -12.76
CA HIS A 20 2.85 6.62 -12.42
C HIS A 20 2.43 6.46 -10.95
N GLY A 21 3.03 5.51 -10.23
CA GLY A 21 2.72 5.23 -8.83
C GLY A 21 1.69 4.13 -8.60
N ASP A 22 1.20 3.49 -9.66
CA ASP A 22 0.29 2.35 -9.53
C ASP A 22 1.04 1.16 -8.94
N ALA A 23 0.39 0.39 -8.09
CA ALA A 23 0.97 -0.81 -7.50
C ALA A 23 0.50 -2.06 -8.25
N LEU A 24 1.46 -2.89 -8.65
CA LEU A 24 1.23 -4.21 -9.21
C LEU A 24 1.54 -5.25 -8.15
N PHE A 25 0.51 -5.98 -7.70
CA PHE A 25 0.64 -7.07 -6.73
C PHE A 25 0.67 -8.41 -7.44
N PHE A 26 1.65 -9.25 -7.12
CA PHE A 26 1.74 -10.61 -7.65
C PHE A 26 2.22 -11.57 -6.56
N ALA A 27 1.84 -12.84 -6.70
CA ALA A 27 2.35 -13.87 -5.82
C ALA A 27 3.85 -14.07 -6.06
N ASP A 28 4.57 -14.40 -4.99
CA ASP A 28 6.00 -14.69 -5.10
C ASP A 28 6.23 -15.88 -6.06
N PRO A 29 7.07 -15.75 -7.10
CA PRO A 29 7.40 -16.85 -8.01
C PRO A 29 8.01 -18.07 -7.33
N ASP A 30 8.68 -17.88 -6.18
CA ASP A 30 9.30 -18.93 -5.39
C ASP A 30 8.31 -19.57 -4.39
N SER A 31 7.04 -19.13 -4.40
CA SER A 31 6.01 -19.73 -3.56
C SER A 31 5.74 -21.19 -3.95
N LEU A 32 5.51 -22.05 -2.94
CA LEU A 32 5.28 -23.48 -3.13
C LEU A 32 4.00 -23.80 -3.93
N ARG A 33 3.10 -22.83 -4.07
CA ARG A 33 1.80 -22.94 -4.73
C ARG A 33 1.67 -21.79 -5.71
N GLU A 34 1.29 -22.10 -6.94
CA GLU A 34 0.89 -21.09 -7.91
C GLU A 34 -0.46 -20.46 -7.52
N TRP A 35 -0.55 -19.14 -7.63
CA TRP A 35 -1.76 -18.38 -7.36
C TRP A 35 -2.15 -17.60 -8.61
N THR A 36 -3.42 -17.70 -9.01
CA THR A 36 -3.95 -16.86 -10.09
C THR A 36 -4.10 -15.41 -9.61
N GLY A 37 -4.06 -14.45 -10.53
CA GLY A 37 -4.24 -13.04 -10.18
C GLY A 37 -5.64 -12.77 -9.61
N LEU A 38 -6.65 -13.54 -10.07
CA LEU A 38 -8.01 -13.47 -9.51
C LEU A 38 -8.08 -13.96 -8.06
N GLU A 39 -7.39 -15.07 -7.76
CA GLU A 39 -7.28 -15.59 -6.40
C GLU A 39 -6.57 -14.63 -5.46
N LEU A 40 -5.53 -13.95 -5.94
CA LEU A 40 -4.80 -12.94 -5.20
C LEU A 40 -5.69 -11.72 -4.94
N LYS A 41 -6.39 -11.24 -5.99
CA LYS A 41 -7.32 -10.11 -5.92
C LYS A 41 -8.37 -10.27 -4.84
N HIS A 42 -9.10 -11.39 -4.88
CA HIS A 42 -10.18 -11.64 -3.93
C HIS A 42 -9.71 -11.82 -2.49
N ARG A 43 -8.42 -12.14 -2.26
CA ARG A 43 -7.86 -12.30 -0.91
C ARG A 43 -7.27 -11.02 -0.36
N LEU A 44 -6.48 -10.31 -1.17
CA LEU A 44 -5.85 -9.04 -0.78
C LEU A 44 -6.88 -7.96 -0.51
N PHE A 45 -7.86 -7.82 -1.40
CA PHE A 45 -8.78 -6.69 -1.42
C PHE A 45 -10.16 -7.01 -0.83
N ALA A 46 -10.30 -8.16 -0.15
CA ALA A 46 -11.56 -8.60 0.45
C ALA A 46 -12.18 -7.58 1.42
N TRP A 47 -11.36 -6.75 2.05
CA TRP A 47 -11.77 -5.72 3.02
C TRP A 47 -11.42 -4.30 2.57
N HIS A 48 -10.97 -4.14 1.32
CA HIS A 48 -10.59 -2.85 0.80
C HIS A 48 -11.82 -2.14 0.19
N GLU A 49 -12.52 -1.37 1.02
CA GLU A 49 -13.70 -0.60 0.60
C GLU A 49 -13.44 0.35 -0.59
N PRO A 50 -12.29 1.08 -0.67
CA PRO A 50 -12.03 2.01 -1.77
C PRO A 50 -12.03 1.35 -3.16
N SER A 51 -11.59 0.09 -3.25
CA SER A 51 -11.59 -0.66 -4.52
C SER A 51 -12.90 -1.43 -4.76
N PHE A 52 -13.95 -1.07 -4.04
CA PHE A 52 -15.22 -1.78 -3.97
C PHE A 52 -15.01 -3.28 -3.66
N TYR A 53 -14.18 -3.58 -2.65
CA TYR A 53 -13.81 -4.94 -2.25
C TYR A 53 -13.06 -5.71 -3.35
N GLY A 54 -12.26 -4.99 -4.15
CA GLY A 54 -11.45 -5.52 -5.23
C GLY A 54 -12.19 -5.87 -6.52
N THR A 55 -13.50 -5.58 -6.63
CA THR A 55 -14.24 -5.90 -7.85
C THR A 55 -13.82 -5.02 -9.02
N GLU A 56 -13.51 -3.76 -8.77
CA GLU A 56 -13.12 -2.79 -9.82
C GLU A 56 -11.65 -2.94 -10.24
N LEU A 57 -10.84 -3.64 -9.44
CA LEU A 57 -9.43 -3.85 -9.76
C LEU A 57 -9.25 -4.82 -10.94
N GLU A 58 -8.36 -4.43 -11.83
CA GLU A 58 -7.99 -5.21 -13.01
C GLU A 58 -6.89 -6.22 -12.67
N VAL A 59 -7.00 -7.41 -13.27
CA VAL A 59 -5.92 -8.40 -13.28
C VAL A 59 -5.21 -8.31 -14.62
N VAL A 60 -3.94 -7.95 -14.58
CA VAL A 60 -3.09 -7.77 -15.76
C VAL A 60 -2.06 -8.89 -15.85
N LYS A 61 -1.66 -9.26 -17.07
CA LYS A 61 -0.57 -10.22 -17.29
C LYS A 61 0.73 -9.48 -17.51
N VAL A 62 1.73 -9.78 -16.68
CA VAL A 62 3.09 -9.23 -16.76
C VAL A 62 4.04 -10.37 -17.05
N GLY A 63 4.30 -10.62 -18.34
CA GLY A 63 5.01 -11.82 -18.80
C GLY A 63 4.18 -13.07 -18.50
N GLU A 64 4.76 -14.00 -17.75
CA GLU A 64 4.10 -15.24 -17.31
C GLU A 64 3.33 -15.08 -15.99
N LEU A 65 3.45 -13.93 -15.32
CA LEU A 65 2.80 -13.67 -14.03
C LEU A 65 1.47 -12.94 -14.22
N GLU A 66 0.51 -13.24 -13.34
CA GLU A 66 -0.73 -12.46 -13.20
C GLU A 66 -0.59 -11.51 -12.02
N ALA A 67 -0.82 -10.22 -12.25
CA ALA A 67 -0.73 -9.17 -11.26
C ALA A 67 -2.07 -8.44 -11.10
N VAL A 68 -2.36 -8.00 -9.89
CA VAL A 68 -3.50 -7.12 -9.61
C VAL A 68 -3.00 -5.69 -9.64
N LEU A 69 -3.63 -4.86 -10.49
CA LEU A 69 -3.33 -3.45 -10.58
C LEU A 69 -4.16 -2.68 -9.55
N LEU A 70 -3.48 -1.95 -8.68
CA LEU A 70 -4.07 -1.00 -7.75
C LEU A 70 -3.69 0.43 -8.19
N PRO A 71 -4.67 1.29 -8.50
CA PRO A 71 -4.42 2.69 -8.87
C PRO A 71 -3.64 3.44 -7.79
N ALA A 72 -2.76 4.35 -8.23
CA ALA A 72 -1.89 5.12 -7.33
C ALA A 72 -2.62 5.82 -6.18
N GLU A 73 -3.84 6.33 -6.41
CA GLU A 73 -4.67 7.00 -5.40
C GLU A 73 -5.09 6.08 -4.24
N GLU A 74 -5.18 4.78 -4.47
CA GLU A 74 -5.63 3.80 -3.49
C GLU A 74 -4.47 3.11 -2.77
N VAL A 75 -3.24 3.19 -3.29
CA VAL A 75 -2.07 2.47 -2.76
C VAL A 75 -1.83 2.79 -1.28
N ILE A 76 -1.77 4.07 -0.91
CA ILE A 76 -1.50 4.45 0.49
C ILE A 76 -2.66 4.03 1.39
N SER A 77 -3.90 4.21 0.92
CA SER A 77 -5.11 3.82 1.68
C SER A 77 -5.14 2.32 1.95
N PHE A 78 -4.76 1.50 0.97
CA PHE A 78 -4.73 0.04 1.08
C PHE A 78 -3.81 -0.43 2.20
N PHE A 79 -2.58 0.10 2.24
CA PHE A 79 -1.63 -0.27 3.28
C PHE A 79 -1.90 0.41 4.63
N ALA A 80 -2.63 1.53 4.65
CA ALA A 80 -3.03 2.21 5.88
C ALA A 80 -4.28 1.59 6.55
N SER A 81 -5.25 1.10 5.77
CA SER A 81 -6.57 0.67 6.25
C SER A 81 -6.61 -0.74 6.87
N GLY A 82 -5.52 -1.22 7.46
CA GLY A 82 -5.36 -2.58 7.99
C GLY A 82 -6.63 -3.16 8.62
N PRO A 83 -7.29 -4.12 7.96
CA PRO A 83 -6.81 -5.50 8.04
C PRO A 83 -6.93 -6.31 6.74
N LEU A 84 -5.98 -7.23 6.56
CA LEU A 84 -6.10 -8.33 5.61
C LEU A 84 -6.82 -9.52 6.27
N LEU A 85 -7.14 -10.55 5.49
CA LEU A 85 -7.73 -11.78 6.00
C LEU A 85 -6.84 -12.41 7.09
N ALA A 86 -7.35 -12.46 8.33
CA ALA A 86 -6.59 -12.90 9.51
C ALA A 86 -6.21 -14.40 9.53
N HIS A 87 -6.85 -15.21 8.68
CA HIS A 87 -6.54 -16.64 8.54
C HIS A 87 -5.41 -16.91 7.53
N ILE A 88 -4.90 -15.86 6.88
CA ILE A 88 -3.78 -15.92 5.93
C ILE A 88 -2.59 -15.25 6.60
N GLU A 89 -1.46 -15.96 6.63
CA GLU A 89 -0.18 -15.36 6.97
C GLU A 89 0.36 -14.60 5.76
N TRP A 90 0.26 -13.27 5.82
CA TRP A 90 0.75 -12.38 4.76
C TRP A 90 2.23 -12.11 4.96
N LYS A 91 3.04 -12.46 3.94
CA LYS A 91 4.45 -12.11 3.88
C LYS A 91 4.64 -11.04 2.81
N TRP A 92 4.93 -9.83 3.25
CA TRP A 92 5.29 -8.71 2.38
C TRP A 92 6.80 -8.73 2.14
N GLU A 93 7.21 -8.69 0.88
CA GLU A 93 8.61 -8.63 0.52
C GLU A 93 8.99 -7.27 -0.10
N ASP A 94 10.27 -6.94 0.01
CA ASP A 94 10.90 -5.77 -0.62
C ASP A 94 10.14 -4.45 -0.42
N ASP A 95 9.66 -3.86 -1.51
CA ASP A 95 9.03 -2.55 -1.53
C ASP A 95 7.64 -2.58 -0.89
N ALA A 96 6.96 -3.73 -0.90
CA ALA A 96 5.69 -3.90 -0.20
C ALA A 96 5.89 -3.77 1.31
N ALA A 97 6.95 -4.37 1.86
CA ALA A 97 7.25 -4.28 3.29
C ALA A 97 7.62 -2.85 3.72
N ARG A 98 8.42 -2.15 2.89
CA ARG A 98 8.73 -0.74 3.11
C ARG A 98 7.47 0.12 3.10
N LEU A 99 6.62 -0.05 2.08
CA LEU A 99 5.40 0.74 1.96
C LEU A 99 4.40 0.44 3.07
N ALA A 100 4.22 -0.83 3.44
CA ALA A 100 3.36 -1.23 4.57
C ALA A 100 3.78 -0.54 5.88
N SER A 101 5.08 -0.33 6.10
CA SER A 101 5.58 0.37 7.29
C SER A 101 5.37 1.89 7.26
N LEU A 102 5.39 2.50 6.07
CA LEU A 102 5.33 3.95 5.89
C LEU A 102 3.90 4.46 5.61
N ALA A 103 3.05 3.62 5.02
CA ALA A 103 1.72 4.00 4.55
C ALA A 103 0.81 4.58 5.62
N PRO A 104 0.79 4.11 6.89
CA PRO A 104 -0.02 4.75 7.92
C PRO A 104 0.36 6.22 8.12
N LEU A 105 1.67 6.51 8.21
CA LEU A 105 2.16 7.88 8.36
C LEU A 105 1.88 8.74 7.11
N LEU A 106 2.08 8.17 5.92
CA LEU A 106 1.76 8.84 4.67
C LEU A 106 0.25 9.11 4.53
N GLY A 107 -0.60 8.21 5.01
CA GLY A 107 -2.04 8.39 5.09
C GLY A 107 -2.41 9.59 5.96
N GLU A 108 -1.83 9.69 7.15
CA GLU A 108 -2.04 10.87 8.01
C GLU A 108 -1.53 12.17 7.36
N CYS A 109 -0.39 12.13 6.66
CA CYS A 109 0.10 13.28 5.89
C CYS A 109 -0.90 13.73 4.82
N LEU A 110 -1.53 12.78 4.11
CA LEU A 110 -2.54 13.07 3.10
C LEU A 110 -3.80 13.69 3.71
N GLU A 111 -4.33 13.08 4.78
CA GLU A 111 -5.52 13.59 5.48
C GLU A 111 -5.32 15.01 6.01
N LYS A 112 -4.10 15.32 6.47
CA LYS A 112 -3.72 16.65 6.98
C LYS A 112 -3.25 17.62 5.90
N GLY A 113 -3.21 17.21 4.64
CA GLY A 113 -2.80 18.08 3.53
C GLY A 113 -1.34 18.51 3.57
N LEU A 114 -0.44 17.68 4.11
CA LEU A 114 0.98 18.01 4.34
C LEU A 114 1.83 17.83 3.07
N TYR A 115 1.35 18.39 1.96
CA TYR A 115 1.98 18.31 0.66
C TYR A 115 1.77 19.63 -0.11
N ALA A 116 2.75 20.00 -0.91
CA ALA A 116 2.75 21.26 -1.64
C ALA A 116 3.20 21.08 -3.10
N PRO A 117 2.64 21.88 -4.04
CA PRO A 117 3.08 21.86 -5.42
C PRO A 117 4.50 22.43 -5.53
N ASP A 118 5.36 21.78 -6.32
CA ASP A 118 6.72 22.27 -6.58
C ASP A 118 6.69 23.38 -7.63
N LEU A 119 6.97 24.62 -7.19
CA LEU A 119 6.99 25.79 -8.06
C LEU A 119 8.13 25.74 -9.11
N ALA A 120 9.28 25.17 -8.76
CA ALA A 120 10.40 25.05 -9.69
C ALA A 120 10.06 24.06 -10.80
N ALA A 121 9.45 22.93 -10.45
CA ALA A 121 8.96 21.95 -11.41
C ALA A 121 7.84 22.50 -12.31
N TYR A 122 6.90 23.26 -11.73
CA TYR A 122 5.83 23.90 -12.50
C TYR A 122 6.40 24.85 -13.55
N ARG A 123 7.43 25.62 -13.20
CA ARG A 123 8.14 26.52 -14.14
C ARG A 123 8.88 25.78 -15.26
N SER A 124 9.30 24.54 -15.03
CA SER A 124 9.88 23.68 -16.06
C SER A 124 8.83 22.91 -16.88
N GLY A 125 7.53 23.17 -16.67
CA GLY A 125 6.44 22.55 -17.43
C GLY A 125 5.99 21.20 -16.89
N SER A 126 6.31 20.86 -15.64
CA SER A 126 5.90 19.60 -15.02
C SER A 126 5.15 19.84 -13.71
N LEU A 127 3.97 19.23 -13.56
CA LEU A 127 3.21 19.32 -12.32
C LEU A 127 3.67 18.21 -11.37
N HIS A 128 4.48 18.59 -10.38
CA HIS A 128 4.95 17.70 -9.34
C HIS A 128 4.48 18.19 -7.98
N TRP A 129 4.21 17.23 -7.10
CA TRP A 129 3.88 17.48 -5.70
C TRP A 129 4.99 16.90 -4.84
N SER A 130 5.30 17.60 -3.76
CA SER A 130 6.31 17.20 -2.80
C SER A 130 5.72 17.22 -1.39
N TRP A 131 6.19 16.31 -0.54
CA TRP A 131 5.84 16.33 0.87
C TRP A 131 6.40 17.59 1.52
N ASP A 132 5.55 18.32 2.23
CA ASP A 132 6.00 19.48 2.99
C ASP A 132 6.64 18.99 4.29
N ALA A 133 7.95 18.77 4.26
CA ALA A 133 8.71 18.27 5.40
C ALA A 133 8.62 19.21 6.62
N ALA A 134 8.48 20.53 6.41
CA ALA A 134 8.35 21.48 7.50
C ALA A 134 6.97 21.39 8.15
N ALA A 135 5.90 21.31 7.35
CA ALA A 135 4.55 21.10 7.85
C ALA A 135 4.38 19.72 8.52
N ALA A 136 5.00 18.67 7.95
CA ALA A 136 5.04 17.34 8.55
C ALA A 136 5.77 17.35 9.89
N LEU A 137 6.97 17.95 9.96
CA LEU A 137 7.74 18.04 11.21
C LEU A 137 7.01 18.86 12.28
N ALA A 138 6.38 19.97 11.90
CA ALA A 138 5.56 20.75 12.83
C ALA A 138 4.39 19.92 13.37
N THR A 139 3.69 19.19 12.49
CA THR A 139 2.49 18.42 12.87
C THR A 139 2.82 17.19 13.72
N PHE A 140 3.78 16.36 13.31
CA PHE A 140 4.14 15.13 14.02
C PHE A 140 5.17 15.36 15.15
N GLY A 141 5.99 16.41 15.05
CA GLY A 141 6.94 16.79 16.08
C GLY A 141 6.29 17.40 17.32
N GLN A 142 5.12 18.06 17.18
CA GLN A 142 4.35 18.56 18.32
C GLN A 142 3.63 17.43 19.06
N ALA A 143 3.06 16.46 18.34
CA ALA A 143 2.38 15.30 18.93
C ALA A 143 3.29 14.47 19.86
N ARG A 144 4.58 14.30 19.49
CA ARG A 144 5.56 13.61 20.35
C ARG A 144 6.00 14.39 21.59
N ARG A 145 5.71 15.70 21.65
CA ARG A 145 6.08 16.56 22.79
C ARG A 145 4.95 16.61 23.82
N ASP A 146 3.69 16.57 23.37
CA ASP A 146 2.51 16.49 24.25
C ASP A 146 2.32 15.11 24.92
N GLU A 147 2.89 14.02 24.38
CA GLU A 147 2.86 12.68 25.02
C GLU A 147 3.85 12.51 26.18
N LEU A 148 4.70 13.52 26.45
CA LEU A 148 5.75 13.48 27.48
C LEU A 148 5.49 14.42 28.67
N ASP A 149 4.40 15.19 28.64
CA ASP A 149 3.91 16.05 29.74
C ASP A 149 2.66 15.46 30.40
#